data_AF-A0A974XLQ0-F1
#
_entry.id   AF-A0A974XLQ0-F1
#
_cell.length_a   1.000
_cell.length_b   1.000
_cell.length_c   1.000
_cell.angle_alpha   90.00
_cell.angle_beta   90.00
_cell.angle_gamma   90.00
#
_symmetry.space_group_name_H-M   'P 1'
#
loop_
_entity.id
_entity.type
_entity.pdbx_description
1 polymer ?
#
loop_
_entity_poly.entity_id
_entity_poly.type
_entity_poly.pdbx_seq_one_letter_code
_entity_poly.pdbx_strand_id
1 'polypeptide(L)'
;MPAIIKQFFAQSHEMTPSDPRFVSLQEWLGKQFAAAPSLQIISGDASFRRYFRATRGDQSFIVMDSPPQLIPLGPFQLVAKAYGEAGIPVPKILAAEPNQGFMLLEDLGDDLLLSHLTETSVLDWYGQALELLPAIASVKATDAGPLPEYDAEFVQRELAIFVDWLLEVHLQLPLDSDERAMLAQAFEFLAENALEQPRHGMHRDFHSRNLMLVQGKLAVLDFQDAVQGPITYDAVSLLRDCYVRWPEHLVEEGMLTHFELCHRHGLIPMDTDFNRYRRWFDLMGIQRHLKAAGIFARLNHRDNKPGYLKDIPLTLGYIRDVAVRYRELGPLARFINERVWPKVMNK
;
A
#
# COMPACT_ATOMS: atom_id res chain seq x y z
N MET A 1 -7.02 14.24 -24.76
CA MET A 1 -6.17 14.64 -23.61
C MET A 1 -4.83 13.86 -23.47
N PRO A 2 -3.98 13.64 -24.51
CA PRO A 2 -2.67 12.97 -24.28
C PRO A 2 -1.44 13.91 -24.32
N ALA A 3 -1.56 15.11 -24.88
CA ALA A 3 -0.41 16.00 -25.13
C ALA A 3 0.03 16.83 -23.91
N ILE A 4 -0.94 17.24 -23.07
CA ILE A 4 -0.66 18.05 -21.86
C ILE A 4 0.06 17.21 -20.79
N ILE A 5 -0.22 15.90 -20.74
CA ILE A 5 0.36 14.97 -19.77
C ILE A 5 1.89 14.89 -19.97
N LYS A 6 2.38 14.57 -21.19
CA LYS A 6 3.82 14.39 -21.45
C LYS A 6 4.72 15.58 -21.11
N GLN A 7 4.21 16.82 -21.14
CA GLN A 7 5.04 18.01 -20.94
C GLN A 7 5.36 18.30 -19.46
N PHE A 8 4.58 17.75 -18.52
CA PHE A 8 4.81 17.92 -17.07
C PHE A 8 5.75 16.85 -16.45
N PHE A 9 5.98 15.71 -17.12
CA PHE A 9 6.77 14.60 -16.54
C PHE A 9 8.29 14.77 -16.65
N ALA A 10 8.77 15.68 -17.50
CA ALA A 10 10.21 15.98 -17.56
C ALA A 10 10.69 16.82 -16.36
N GLN A 11 9.79 17.38 -15.54
CA GLN A 11 10.12 18.38 -14.52
C GLN A 11 9.71 18.00 -13.09
N SER A 12 9.07 16.85 -12.85
CA SER A 12 8.50 16.52 -11.53
C SER A 12 9.53 16.17 -10.44
N HIS A 13 10.80 16.02 -10.78
CA HIS A 13 11.84 15.60 -9.83
C HIS A 13 13.06 16.53 -9.75
N GLU A 14 13.19 17.52 -10.65
CA GLU A 14 14.20 18.57 -10.53
C GLU A 14 13.58 19.78 -9.84
N MET A 15 13.76 19.88 -8.52
CA MET A 15 13.51 21.14 -7.82
C MET A 15 14.57 22.15 -8.25
N THR A 16 14.13 23.15 -8.99
CA THR A 16 14.87 24.41 -9.09
C THR A 16 14.28 25.37 -8.05
N PRO A 17 15.07 26.30 -7.49
CA PRO A 17 14.52 27.39 -6.66
C PRO A 17 13.44 28.23 -7.35
N SER A 18 13.30 28.09 -8.68
CA SER A 18 12.25 28.69 -9.50
C SER A 18 10.96 27.86 -9.61
N ASP A 19 10.86 26.69 -8.98
CA ASP A 19 9.61 25.92 -8.94
C ASP A 19 8.52 26.73 -8.20
N PRO A 20 7.44 27.15 -8.90
CA PRO A 20 6.38 27.96 -8.31
C PRO A 20 5.73 27.31 -7.08
N ARG A 21 5.62 25.97 -7.06
CA ARG A 21 5.07 25.27 -5.90
C ARG A 21 6.00 25.36 -4.69
N PHE A 22 7.30 25.23 -4.89
CA PHE A 22 8.28 25.37 -3.83
C PHE A 22 8.30 26.80 -3.25
N VAL A 23 8.16 27.82 -4.10
CA VAL A 23 8.02 29.21 -3.65
C VAL A 23 6.77 29.39 -2.79
N SER A 24 5.60 28.96 -3.26
CA SER A 24 4.34 29.03 -2.48
C SER A 24 4.43 28.23 -1.17
N LEU A 25 5.13 27.10 -1.18
CA LEU A 25 5.37 26.32 0.03
C LEU A 25 6.22 27.10 1.05
N GLN A 26 7.31 27.74 0.60
CA GLN A 26 8.15 28.56 1.46
C GLN A 26 7.38 29.76 2.04
N GLU A 27 6.56 30.44 1.24
CA GLU A 27 5.69 31.53 1.70
C GLU A 27 4.69 31.06 2.77
N TRP A 28 4.06 29.90 2.56
CA TRP A 28 3.15 29.32 3.54
C TRP A 28 3.87 28.92 4.83
N LEU A 29 5.04 28.29 4.74
CA LEU A 29 5.86 27.94 5.92
C LEU A 29 6.31 29.19 6.69
N GLY A 30 6.62 30.29 6.01
CA GLY A 30 6.93 31.57 6.65
C GLY A 30 5.79 32.15 7.50
N LYS A 31 4.54 31.71 7.27
CA LYS A 31 3.39 32.04 8.13
C LYS A 31 3.26 31.11 9.33
N GLN A 32 3.79 29.89 9.25
CA GLN A 32 3.75 28.90 10.33
C GLN A 32 4.90 29.08 11.33
N PHE A 33 6.03 29.63 10.89
CA PHE A 33 7.23 29.79 11.70
C PHE A 33 7.72 31.24 11.72
N ALA A 34 8.16 31.71 12.89
CA ALA A 34 8.77 33.04 13.03
C ALA A 34 10.09 33.20 12.23
N ALA A 35 10.79 32.09 11.98
CA ALA A 35 11.93 32.00 11.08
C ALA A 35 11.78 30.72 10.25
N ALA A 36 11.98 30.82 8.93
CA ALA A 36 11.75 29.71 8.02
C ALA A 36 12.69 28.52 8.33
N PRO A 37 12.17 27.28 8.35
CA PRO A 37 13.00 26.09 8.54
C PRO A 37 13.84 25.79 7.30
N SER A 38 14.96 25.07 7.50
CA SER A 38 15.72 24.50 6.39
C SER A 38 14.98 23.29 5.83
N LEU A 39 14.81 23.23 4.51
CA LEU A 39 14.10 22.15 3.83
C LEU A 39 15.07 21.21 3.12
N GLN A 40 14.93 19.92 3.39
CA GLN A 40 15.60 18.83 2.67
C GLN A 40 14.55 17.91 2.06
N ILE A 41 14.67 17.58 0.78
CA ILE A 41 13.79 16.57 0.16
C ILE A 41 14.09 15.19 0.75
N ILE A 42 13.05 14.47 1.21
CA ILE A 42 13.19 13.11 1.77
C ILE A 42 12.71 12.07 0.76
N SER A 43 11.62 12.37 0.05
CA SER A 43 11.04 11.45 -0.90
C SER A 43 10.29 12.19 -2.00
N GLY A 44 10.60 11.83 -3.25
CA GLY A 44 9.66 11.91 -4.36
C GLY A 44 9.01 10.53 -4.48
N ASP A 45 7.91 10.30 -3.78
CA ASP A 45 7.27 8.99 -3.72
C ASP A 45 6.54 8.67 -5.04
N ALA A 46 5.99 7.46 -5.20
CA ALA A 46 5.20 6.97 -6.34
C ALA A 46 3.94 7.81 -6.66
N SER A 47 3.63 8.78 -5.81
CA SER A 47 2.52 9.72 -5.96
C SER A 47 2.98 11.08 -6.48
N PHE A 48 2.03 11.95 -6.82
CA PHE A 48 2.31 13.35 -7.17
C PHE A 48 2.71 14.21 -5.95
N ARG A 49 2.81 13.61 -4.75
CA ARG A 49 3.17 14.30 -3.51
C ARG A 49 4.68 14.39 -3.37
N ARG A 50 5.14 15.49 -2.80
CA ARG A 50 6.55 15.70 -2.41
C ARG A 50 6.64 15.88 -0.92
N TYR A 51 7.68 15.31 -0.33
CA TYR A 51 7.91 15.39 1.11
C TYR A 51 9.27 16.01 1.40
N PHE A 52 9.26 16.99 2.30
CA PHE A 52 10.45 17.69 2.78
C PHE A 52 10.58 17.52 4.28
N ARG A 53 11.81 17.26 4.76
CA ARG A 53 12.15 17.45 6.17
C ARG A 53 12.41 18.93 6.38
N ALA A 54 11.63 19.53 7.25
CA ALA A 54 11.83 20.89 7.72
C ALA A 54 12.54 20.86 9.07
N THR A 55 13.75 21.42 9.15
CA THR A 55 14.54 21.48 10.38
C THR A 55 14.60 22.91 10.92
N ARG A 56 14.37 23.07 12.23
CA ARG A 56 14.48 24.34 12.95
C ARG A 56 15.07 24.09 14.33
N GLY A 57 16.35 24.42 14.51
CA GLY A 57 17.07 24.05 15.73
C GLY A 57 17.05 22.53 15.90
N ASP A 58 16.66 22.06 17.09
CA ASP A 58 16.55 20.63 17.40
C ASP A 58 15.18 20.03 17.04
N GLN A 59 14.27 20.81 16.43
CA GLN A 59 12.95 20.34 16.00
C GLN A 59 12.96 19.98 14.53
N SER A 60 12.26 18.89 14.20
CA SER A 60 12.06 18.41 12.83
C SER A 60 10.58 18.19 12.55
N PHE A 61 10.19 18.45 11.30
CA PHE A 61 8.83 18.32 10.80
C PHE A 61 8.84 17.72 9.39
N ILE A 62 7.73 17.11 8.99
CA ILE A 62 7.52 16.70 7.60
C ILE A 62 6.57 17.69 6.94
N VAL A 63 7.00 18.22 5.80
CA VAL A 63 6.20 19.11 4.97
C VAL A 63 5.78 18.35 3.73
N MET A 64 4.47 18.15 3.58
CA MET A 64 3.87 17.56 2.39
C MET A 64 3.43 18.66 1.44
N ASP A 65 3.79 18.48 0.18
CA ASP A 65 3.29 19.23 -0.95
C ASP A 65 2.49 18.30 -1.88
N SER A 66 1.17 18.45 -1.91
CA SER A 66 0.22 17.65 -2.69
C SER A 66 -0.59 18.56 -3.62
N PRO A 67 -0.30 18.62 -4.93
CA PRO A 67 -1.02 19.47 -5.87
C PRO A 67 -2.55 19.20 -5.83
N PRO A 68 -3.40 20.15 -5.38
CA PRO A 68 -4.83 19.88 -5.12
C PRO A 68 -5.60 19.37 -6.32
N GLN A 69 -5.23 19.80 -7.52
CA GLN A 69 -5.84 19.39 -8.79
C GLN A 69 -5.50 17.94 -9.20
N LEU A 70 -4.48 17.33 -8.59
CA LEU A 70 -4.09 15.94 -8.82
C LEU A 70 -4.47 15.05 -7.65
N ILE A 71 -4.12 15.47 -6.43
CA ILE A 71 -4.33 14.71 -5.20
C ILE A 71 -4.74 15.68 -4.09
N PRO A 72 -6.03 15.75 -3.71
CA PRO A 72 -6.49 16.62 -2.64
C PRO A 72 -6.04 16.11 -1.26
N LEU A 73 -5.91 17.03 -0.29
CA LEU A 73 -5.54 16.70 1.09
C LEU A 73 -6.71 16.17 1.94
N GLY A 74 -7.95 16.40 1.52
CA GLY A 74 -9.17 16.04 2.28
C GLY A 74 -9.17 14.58 2.78
N PRO A 75 -8.98 13.58 1.92
CA PRO A 75 -8.92 12.17 2.34
C PRO A 75 -7.87 11.91 3.41
N PHE A 76 -6.67 12.49 3.29
CA PHE A 76 -5.62 12.35 4.29
C PHE A 76 -6.06 12.91 5.65
N GLN A 77 -6.60 14.12 5.68
CA GLN A 77 -7.03 14.76 6.94
C GLN A 77 -8.17 13.99 7.61
N LEU A 78 -9.14 13.53 6.83
CA LEU A 78 -10.30 12.79 7.30
C LEU A 78 -9.90 11.44 7.91
N VAL A 79 -9.04 10.67 7.22
CA VAL A 79 -8.59 9.37 7.74
C VAL A 79 -7.63 9.55 8.91
N ALA A 80 -6.71 10.54 8.87
CA ALA A 80 -5.82 10.83 10.00
C ALA A 80 -6.60 11.14 11.29
N LYS A 81 -7.67 11.93 11.19
CA LYS A 81 -8.55 12.23 12.32
C LYS A 81 -9.23 10.97 12.83
N ALA A 82 -9.88 10.21 11.95
CA ALA A 82 -10.58 8.97 12.33
C ALA A 82 -9.64 7.94 12.96
N TYR A 83 -8.41 7.82 12.45
CA TYR A 83 -7.39 6.93 12.99
C TYR A 83 -6.91 7.40 14.37
N GLY A 84 -6.66 8.70 14.54
CA GLY A 84 -6.30 9.27 15.83
C GLY A 84 -7.38 9.07 16.90
N GLU A 85 -8.65 9.23 16.53
CA GLU A 85 -9.80 8.96 17.43
C GLU A 85 -9.94 7.48 17.80
N ALA A 86 -9.57 6.57 16.88
CA ALA A 86 -9.49 5.14 17.13
C ALA A 86 -8.22 4.71 17.90
N GLY A 87 -7.35 5.65 18.26
CA GLY A 87 -6.10 5.38 18.98
C GLY A 87 -4.98 4.79 18.14
N ILE A 88 -5.12 4.80 16.81
CA ILE A 88 -4.08 4.33 15.88
C ILE A 88 -2.98 5.40 15.82
N PRO A 89 -1.71 5.04 16.08
CA PRO A 89 -0.63 6.04 16.05
C PRO A 89 -0.34 6.45 14.60
N VAL A 90 -0.66 7.69 14.25
CA VAL A 90 -0.40 8.31 12.94
C VAL A 90 0.31 9.66 13.14
N PRO A 91 1.04 10.20 12.16
CA PRO A 91 1.65 11.51 12.27
C PRO A 91 0.61 12.59 12.57
N LYS A 92 0.82 13.41 13.60
CA LYS A 92 -0.06 14.55 13.87
C LYS A 92 0.00 15.57 12.74
N ILE A 93 -1.17 16.08 12.37
CA ILE A 93 -1.29 17.23 11.48
C ILE A 93 -1.15 18.50 12.32
N LEU A 94 -0.05 19.22 12.14
CA LEU A 94 0.28 20.43 12.90
C LEU A 94 -0.31 21.68 12.25
N ALA A 95 -0.32 21.73 10.91
CA ALA A 95 -0.94 22.79 10.13
C ALA A 95 -1.30 22.25 8.73
N ALA A 96 -2.29 22.86 8.07
CA ALA A 96 -2.65 22.53 6.70
C ALA A 96 -3.18 23.76 5.94
N GLU A 97 -2.96 23.79 4.64
CA GLU A 97 -3.55 24.74 3.70
C GLU A 97 -4.13 23.95 2.50
N PRO A 98 -5.37 23.44 2.62
CA PRO A 98 -5.97 22.56 1.63
C PRO A 98 -6.09 23.18 0.23
N ASN A 99 -6.33 24.49 0.14
CA ASN A 99 -6.50 25.18 -1.14
C ASN A 99 -5.21 25.24 -1.96
N GLN A 100 -4.05 25.24 -1.29
CA GLN A 100 -2.74 25.20 -1.95
C GLN A 100 -2.14 23.79 -1.96
N GLY A 101 -2.64 22.90 -1.10
CA GLY A 101 -2.21 21.51 -1.02
C GLY A 101 -0.99 21.29 -0.14
N PHE A 102 -0.83 22.10 0.91
CA PHE A 102 0.30 21.99 1.83
C PHE A 102 -0.11 21.45 3.19
N MET A 103 0.73 20.61 3.79
CA MET A 103 0.52 20.08 5.13
C MET A 103 1.83 20.01 5.90
N LEU A 104 1.78 20.34 7.19
CA LEU A 104 2.87 20.26 8.13
C LEU A 104 2.52 19.15 9.12
N LEU A 105 3.40 18.16 9.21
CA LEU A 105 3.20 16.93 9.94
C LEU A 105 4.30 16.76 10.99
N GLU A 106 3.97 16.03 12.05
CA GLU A 106 4.95 15.45 12.96
C GLU A 106 5.97 14.61 12.20
N ASP A 107 7.25 14.77 12.53
CA ASP A 107 8.32 13.92 12.00
C ASP A 107 8.51 12.70 12.89
N LEU A 108 8.24 11.53 12.32
CA LEU A 108 8.39 10.23 13.00
C LEU A 108 9.82 9.69 12.89
N GLY A 109 10.75 10.45 12.30
CA GLY A 109 12.14 10.03 12.08
C GLY A 109 12.31 9.24 10.79
N ASP A 110 13.35 8.40 10.74
CA ASP A 110 13.75 7.61 9.57
C ASP A 110 13.70 6.10 9.79
N ASP A 111 13.30 5.68 10.99
CA ASP A 111 13.44 4.29 11.43
C ASP A 111 12.22 3.47 10.99
N LEU A 112 12.31 2.87 9.80
CA LEU A 112 11.28 2.00 9.22
C LEU A 112 11.30 0.62 9.89
N LEU A 113 10.14 0.01 10.13
CA LEU A 113 10.06 -1.32 10.72
C LEU A 113 10.90 -2.34 9.94
N LEU A 114 10.90 -2.26 8.60
CA LEU A 114 11.66 -3.15 7.72
C LEU A 114 13.14 -3.28 8.10
N SER A 115 13.80 -2.22 8.59
CA SER A 115 15.23 -2.25 8.96
C SER A 115 15.51 -3.05 10.23
N HIS A 116 14.49 -3.37 11.03
CA HIS A 116 14.58 -4.09 12.30
C HIS A 116 14.17 -5.57 12.20
N LEU A 117 13.69 -5.99 11.03
CA LEU A 117 13.18 -7.35 10.85
C LEU A 117 14.31 -8.33 10.57
N THR A 118 14.31 -9.40 11.37
CA THR A 118 15.16 -10.59 11.22
C THR A 118 14.28 -11.81 11.48
N GLU A 119 14.73 -13.01 11.11
CA GLU A 119 13.98 -14.24 11.43
C GLU A 119 13.68 -14.38 12.93
N THR A 120 14.54 -13.84 13.81
CA THR A 120 14.37 -13.89 15.26
C THR A 120 13.51 -12.77 15.84
N SER A 121 13.38 -11.63 15.16
CA SER A 121 12.63 -10.46 15.66
C SER A 121 11.28 -10.27 14.97
N VAL A 122 11.04 -10.93 13.83
CA VAL A 122 9.88 -10.65 12.99
C VAL A 122 8.56 -10.96 13.69
N LEU A 123 8.46 -12.06 14.43
CA LEU A 123 7.21 -12.41 15.10
C LEU A 123 6.84 -11.42 16.20
N ASP A 124 7.82 -10.92 16.97
CA ASP A 124 7.57 -9.91 18.00
C ASP A 124 7.11 -8.59 17.39
N TRP A 125 7.77 -8.15 16.32
CA TRP A 125 7.43 -6.90 15.63
C TRP A 125 6.10 -7.01 14.87
N TYR A 126 5.88 -8.12 14.17
CA TYR A 126 4.64 -8.34 13.45
C TYR A 126 3.48 -8.58 14.41
N GLY A 127 3.68 -9.22 15.56
CA GLY A 127 2.68 -9.31 16.62
C GLY A 127 2.21 -7.92 17.06
N GLN A 128 3.13 -6.99 17.32
CA GLN A 128 2.79 -5.60 17.64
C GLN A 128 2.06 -4.88 16.50
N ALA A 129 2.45 -5.12 15.25
CA ALA A 129 1.77 -4.54 14.10
C ALA A 129 0.35 -5.11 13.91
N LEU A 130 0.17 -6.42 14.08
CA LEU A 130 -1.13 -7.09 13.97
C LEU A 130 -2.11 -6.61 15.05
N GLU A 131 -1.65 -6.27 16.25
CA GLU A 131 -2.47 -5.68 17.33
C GLU A 131 -3.05 -4.30 16.96
N LEU A 132 -2.54 -3.62 15.92
CA LEU A 132 -3.14 -2.38 15.39
C LEU A 132 -4.32 -2.65 14.46
N LEU A 133 -4.40 -3.84 13.85
CA LEU A 133 -5.41 -4.15 12.84
C LEU A 133 -6.85 -4.15 13.36
N PRO A 134 -7.17 -4.58 14.59
CA PRO A 134 -8.53 -4.43 15.13
C PRO A 134 -9.00 -2.98 15.22
N ALA A 135 -8.11 -2.05 15.58
CA ALA A 135 -8.42 -0.63 15.62
C ALA A 135 -8.65 -0.08 14.20
N ILE A 136 -7.78 -0.45 13.24
CA ILE A 136 -7.96 -0.09 11.81
C ILE A 136 -9.29 -0.63 11.28
N ALA A 137 -9.62 -1.89 11.56
CA ALA A 137 -10.86 -2.54 11.16
C ALA A 137 -12.11 -1.84 11.68
N SER A 138 -12.03 -1.20 12.86
CA SER A 138 -13.14 -0.46 13.45
C SER A 138 -13.45 0.86 12.72
N VAL A 139 -12.49 1.44 11.99
CA VAL A 139 -12.68 2.68 11.25
C VAL A 139 -13.38 2.40 9.92
N LYS A 140 -14.71 2.58 9.90
CA LYS A 140 -15.55 2.37 8.69
C LYS A 140 -16.05 3.65 8.05
N ALA A 141 -15.86 4.79 8.71
CA ALA A 141 -16.32 6.08 8.26
C ALA A 141 -15.39 7.19 8.75
N THR A 142 -15.51 8.35 8.12
CA THR A 142 -14.92 9.62 8.53
C THR A 142 -16.03 10.66 8.69
N ASP A 143 -15.68 11.89 9.05
CA ASP A 143 -16.64 13.01 9.08
C ASP A 143 -17.33 13.26 7.72
N ALA A 144 -16.72 12.82 6.61
CA ALA A 144 -17.29 12.95 5.27
C ALA A 144 -18.27 11.81 4.91
N GLY A 145 -18.43 10.81 5.78
CA GLY A 145 -19.27 9.64 5.55
C GLY A 145 -18.48 8.33 5.53
N PRO A 146 -19.11 7.23 5.08
CA PRO A 146 -18.48 5.92 5.00
C PRO A 146 -17.19 5.94 4.17
N LEU A 147 -16.21 5.12 4.55
CA LEU A 147 -15.05 4.87 3.69
C LEU A 147 -15.53 4.22 2.37
N PRO A 148 -14.81 4.45 1.26
CA PRO A 148 -15.15 3.82 -0.03
C PRO A 148 -15.21 2.31 0.08
N GLU A 149 -16.01 1.68 -0.79
CA GLU A 149 -16.21 0.24 -0.78
C GLU A 149 -15.18 -0.46 -1.68
N TYR A 150 -14.55 -1.52 -1.17
CA TYR A 150 -13.75 -2.47 -1.94
C TYR A 150 -14.67 -3.55 -2.54
N ASP A 151 -15.42 -3.17 -3.57
CA ASP A 151 -16.41 -4.01 -4.24
C ASP A 151 -15.82 -4.82 -5.42
N ALA A 152 -16.67 -5.59 -6.11
CA ALA A 152 -16.27 -6.43 -7.23
C ALA A 152 -15.57 -5.62 -8.35
N GLU A 153 -16.11 -4.45 -8.70
CA GLU A 153 -15.53 -3.59 -9.73
C GLU A 153 -14.15 -3.08 -9.30
N PHE A 154 -14.02 -2.72 -8.03
CA PHE A 154 -12.76 -2.32 -7.44
C PHE A 154 -11.70 -3.43 -7.56
N VAL A 155 -12.04 -4.67 -7.18
CA VAL A 155 -11.12 -5.81 -7.24
C VAL A 155 -10.68 -6.08 -8.68
N GLN A 156 -11.65 -6.10 -9.61
CA GLN A 156 -11.37 -6.34 -11.03
C GLN A 156 -10.47 -5.26 -11.63
N ARG A 157 -10.71 -3.98 -11.29
CA ARG A 157 -9.87 -2.87 -11.74
C ARG A 157 -8.45 -2.97 -11.20
N GLU A 158 -8.26 -3.45 -9.97
CA GLU A 158 -6.91 -3.69 -9.43
C GLU A 158 -6.20 -4.87 -10.10
N LEU A 159 -6.92 -5.96 -10.37
CA LEU A 159 -6.38 -7.13 -11.07
C LEU A 159 -6.01 -6.81 -12.54
N ALA A 160 -6.79 -5.96 -13.21
CA ALA A 160 -6.49 -5.50 -14.57
C ALA A 160 -5.11 -4.82 -14.68
N ILE A 161 -4.62 -4.18 -13.61
CA ILE A 161 -3.28 -3.55 -13.58
C ILE A 161 -2.18 -4.57 -13.90
N PHE A 162 -2.33 -5.83 -13.48
CA PHE A 162 -1.39 -6.91 -13.82
C PHE A 162 -1.29 -7.11 -15.34
N VAL A 163 -2.46 -7.20 -16.01
CA VAL A 163 -2.53 -7.41 -17.46
C VAL A 163 -2.00 -6.19 -18.19
N ASP A 164 -2.55 -5.02 -17.90
CA ASP A 164 -2.24 -3.78 -18.60
C ASP A 164 -0.74 -3.44 -18.50
N TRP A 165 -0.19 -3.48 -17.27
CA TRP A 165 1.14 -2.94 -17.02
C TRP A 165 2.24 -3.98 -17.03
N LEU A 166 2.04 -5.13 -16.41
CA LEU A 166 3.08 -6.16 -16.41
C LEU A 166 3.07 -6.92 -17.74
N LEU A 167 1.94 -7.52 -18.12
CA LEU A 167 1.90 -8.41 -19.28
C LEU A 167 2.02 -7.64 -20.59
N GLU A 168 1.15 -6.66 -20.82
CA GLU A 168 1.05 -5.96 -22.11
C GLU A 168 2.13 -4.88 -22.27
N VAL A 169 2.27 -3.94 -21.32
CA VAL A 169 3.24 -2.85 -21.45
C VAL A 169 4.69 -3.30 -21.17
N HIS A 170 4.95 -3.91 -20.01
CA HIS A 170 6.34 -4.19 -19.59
C HIS A 170 6.94 -5.42 -20.27
N LEU A 171 6.22 -6.53 -20.31
CA LEU A 171 6.68 -7.78 -20.91
C LEU A 171 6.40 -7.88 -22.40
N GLN A 172 5.51 -7.04 -22.94
CA GLN A 172 5.05 -7.10 -24.34
C GLN A 172 4.62 -8.52 -24.70
N LEU A 173 3.91 -9.17 -23.79
CA LEU A 173 3.44 -10.53 -23.92
C LEU A 173 2.08 -10.53 -24.62
N PRO A 174 1.98 -10.98 -25.88
CA PRO A 174 0.68 -11.16 -26.52
C PRO A 174 -0.09 -12.28 -25.80
N LEU A 175 -1.38 -12.03 -25.54
CA LEU A 175 -2.29 -12.98 -24.92
C LEU A 175 -3.29 -13.46 -25.97
N ASP A 176 -3.41 -14.78 -26.12
CA ASP A 176 -4.45 -15.39 -26.95
C ASP A 176 -5.82 -15.42 -26.24
N SER A 177 -6.85 -15.91 -26.94
CA SER A 177 -8.22 -15.96 -26.41
C SER A 177 -8.34 -16.84 -25.17
N ASP A 178 -7.59 -17.93 -25.11
CA ASP A 178 -7.67 -18.92 -24.04
C ASP A 178 -6.97 -18.40 -22.78
N GLU A 179 -5.82 -17.73 -22.95
CA GLU A 179 -5.11 -17.03 -21.87
C GLU A 179 -5.95 -15.89 -21.28
N ARG A 180 -6.65 -15.11 -22.13
CA ARG A 180 -7.56 -14.05 -21.66
C ARG A 180 -8.76 -14.61 -20.90
N ALA A 181 -9.37 -15.69 -21.40
CA ALA A 181 -10.47 -16.36 -20.71
C ALA A 181 -10.03 -16.97 -19.37
N MET A 182 -8.83 -17.56 -19.31
CA MET A 182 -8.25 -18.11 -18.09
C MET A 182 -8.01 -17.02 -17.04
N LEU A 183 -7.42 -15.88 -17.43
CA LEU A 183 -7.21 -14.76 -16.52
C LEU A 183 -8.54 -14.22 -15.99
N ALA A 184 -9.56 -14.09 -16.84
CA ALA A 184 -10.89 -13.65 -16.41
C ALA A 184 -11.49 -14.58 -15.35
N GLN A 185 -11.44 -15.90 -15.56
CA GLN A 185 -11.92 -16.90 -14.58
C GLN A 185 -11.16 -16.84 -13.27
N ALA A 186 -9.82 -16.72 -13.33
CA ALA A 186 -9.00 -16.58 -12.14
C ALA A 186 -9.33 -15.30 -11.37
N PHE A 187 -9.56 -14.19 -12.07
CA PHE A 187 -9.89 -12.91 -11.45
C PHE A 187 -11.28 -12.90 -10.82
N GLU A 188 -12.27 -13.52 -11.47
CA GLU A 188 -13.60 -13.74 -10.89
C GLU A 188 -13.52 -14.53 -9.59
N PHE A 189 -12.81 -15.66 -9.59
CA PHE A 189 -12.61 -16.48 -8.40
C PHE A 189 -11.92 -15.73 -7.24
N LEU A 190 -10.90 -14.91 -7.55
CA LEU A 190 -10.23 -14.08 -6.55
C LEU A 190 -11.15 -12.96 -6.02
N ALA A 191 -12.00 -12.39 -6.87
CA ALA A 191 -12.99 -11.39 -6.47
C ALA A 191 -14.07 -11.99 -5.57
N GLU A 192 -14.58 -13.19 -5.90
CA GLU A 192 -15.52 -13.93 -5.04
C GLU A 192 -14.94 -14.15 -3.64
N ASN A 193 -13.67 -14.59 -3.55
CA ASN A 193 -12.98 -14.75 -2.27
C ASN A 193 -12.85 -13.43 -1.47
N ALA A 194 -12.63 -12.30 -2.15
CA ALA A 194 -12.55 -11.00 -1.48
C ALA A 194 -13.93 -10.57 -0.94
N LEU A 195 -15.00 -10.85 -1.68
CA LEU A 195 -16.36 -10.41 -1.36
C LEU A 195 -17.06 -11.28 -0.32
N GLU A 196 -16.68 -12.56 -0.18
CA GLU A 196 -17.27 -13.45 0.83
C GLU A 196 -16.75 -13.19 2.26
N GLN A 197 -15.66 -12.43 2.39
CA GLN A 197 -15.05 -12.11 3.69
C GLN A 197 -15.85 -11.05 4.45
N PRO A 198 -15.79 -11.07 5.80
CA PRO A 198 -16.28 -9.96 6.61
C PRO A 198 -15.60 -8.64 6.21
N ARG A 199 -16.43 -7.58 6.09
CA ARG A 199 -16.00 -6.28 5.55
C ARG A 199 -15.80 -5.25 6.67
N HIS A 200 -14.59 -4.72 6.75
CA HIS A 200 -14.14 -3.77 7.78
C HIS A 200 -13.20 -2.71 7.20
N GLY A 201 -12.83 -1.72 8.02
CA GLY A 201 -11.80 -0.76 7.64
C GLY A 201 -10.50 -1.46 7.25
N MET A 202 -9.88 -1.00 6.16
CA MET A 202 -8.71 -1.62 5.54
C MET A 202 -7.75 -0.52 5.08
N HIS A 203 -6.52 -0.57 5.59
CA HIS A 203 -5.43 0.36 5.26
C HIS A 203 -4.94 0.20 3.82
N ARG A 204 -4.97 -1.03 3.28
CA ARG A 204 -4.52 -1.45 1.93
C ARG A 204 -3.02 -1.51 1.73
N ASP A 205 -2.24 -0.68 2.40
CA ASP A 205 -0.77 -0.70 2.31
C ASP A 205 -0.09 -0.89 3.68
N PHE A 206 -0.65 -1.76 4.52
CA PHE A 206 -0.14 -2.11 5.84
C PHE A 206 1.04 -3.09 5.73
N HIS A 207 2.19 -2.61 5.27
CA HIS A 207 3.42 -3.39 5.13
C HIS A 207 4.60 -2.74 5.86
N SER A 208 5.72 -3.45 5.99
CA SER A 208 6.85 -3.04 6.86
C SER A 208 7.48 -1.67 6.51
N ARG A 209 7.34 -1.20 5.26
CA ARG A 209 7.79 0.14 4.84
C ARG A 209 6.83 1.29 5.18
N ASN A 210 5.60 0.99 5.60
CA ASN A 210 4.61 1.98 6.01
C ASN A 210 4.40 1.98 7.54
N LEU A 211 5.31 1.34 8.27
CA LEU A 211 5.35 1.31 9.72
C LEU A 211 6.67 1.93 10.20
N MET A 212 6.58 2.96 11.03
CA MET A 212 7.71 3.65 11.64
C MET A 212 7.90 3.19 13.08
N LEU A 213 9.14 3.00 13.50
CA LEU A 213 9.50 2.72 14.89
C LEU A 213 9.84 4.03 15.61
N VAL A 214 8.97 4.46 16.51
CA VAL A 214 9.10 5.69 17.28
C VAL A 214 9.16 5.34 18.76
N GLN A 215 10.35 5.47 19.36
CA GLN A 215 10.56 5.20 20.79
C GLN A 215 10.05 3.81 21.23
N GLY A 216 10.27 2.78 20.40
CA GLY A 216 9.84 1.41 20.66
C GLY A 216 8.35 1.14 20.37
N LYS A 217 7.63 2.05 19.73
CA LYS A 217 6.23 1.87 19.31
C LYS A 217 6.08 2.05 17.80
N LEU A 218 5.11 1.36 17.22
CA LEU A 218 4.80 1.46 15.79
C LEU A 218 3.85 2.63 15.52
N ALA A 219 4.13 3.37 14.45
CA ALA A 219 3.26 4.38 13.88
C ALA A 219 3.02 4.12 12.39
N VAL A 220 1.80 4.40 11.94
CA VAL A 220 1.27 4.00 10.63
C VAL A 220 1.33 5.18 9.67
N LEU A 221 1.86 4.94 8.47
CA LEU A 221 1.94 5.87 7.35
C LEU A 221 1.05 5.41 6.19
N ASP A 222 0.76 6.32 5.27
CA ASP A 222 0.11 6.01 3.97
C ASP A 222 -1.32 5.44 4.06
N PHE A 223 -2.09 5.93 5.04
CA PHE A 223 -3.44 5.44 5.36
C PHE A 223 -4.56 6.12 4.56
N GLN A 224 -4.29 7.20 3.81
CA GLN A 224 -5.33 8.04 3.20
C GLN A 224 -6.21 7.34 2.15
N ASP A 225 -5.75 6.19 1.63
CA ASP A 225 -6.44 5.41 0.61
C ASP A 225 -7.27 4.28 1.22
N ALA A 226 -7.51 4.33 2.55
CA ALA A 226 -8.30 3.35 3.29
C ALA A 226 -9.72 3.19 2.75
N VAL A 227 -10.22 1.94 2.80
CA VAL A 227 -11.53 1.53 2.27
C VAL A 227 -12.17 0.51 3.21
N GLN A 228 -13.43 0.17 2.96
CA GLN A 228 -14.09 -0.99 3.57
C GLN A 228 -13.91 -2.23 2.70
N GLY A 229 -13.15 -3.20 3.20
CA GLY A 229 -12.72 -4.37 2.43
C GLY A 229 -12.52 -5.64 3.25
N PRO A 230 -12.00 -6.70 2.62
CA PRO A 230 -11.82 -8.02 3.23
C PRO A 230 -10.88 -7.98 4.44
N ILE A 231 -11.31 -8.58 5.55
CA ILE A 231 -10.60 -8.58 6.83
C ILE A 231 -9.15 -9.10 6.77
N THR A 232 -8.81 -9.99 5.83
CA THR A 232 -7.46 -10.57 5.75
C THR A 232 -6.45 -9.69 5.02
N TYR A 233 -6.88 -8.67 4.28
CA TYR A 233 -6.02 -7.98 3.31
C TYR A 233 -4.80 -7.30 3.95
N ASP A 234 -4.97 -6.58 5.06
CA ASP A 234 -3.85 -5.90 5.71
C ASP A 234 -2.88 -6.87 6.38
N ALA A 235 -3.39 -7.95 6.97
CA ALA A 235 -2.54 -9.02 7.50
C ALA A 235 -1.73 -9.70 6.39
N VAL A 236 -2.33 -9.93 5.22
CA VAL A 236 -1.62 -10.42 4.03
C VAL A 236 -0.54 -9.44 3.59
N SER A 237 -0.84 -8.14 3.56
CA SER A 237 0.11 -7.10 3.18
C SER A 237 1.37 -7.10 4.06
N LEU A 238 1.23 -7.40 5.35
CA LEU A 238 2.34 -7.45 6.30
C LEU A 238 3.10 -8.78 6.25
N LEU A 239 2.36 -9.90 6.29
CA LEU A 239 2.93 -11.24 6.46
C LEU A 239 3.48 -11.83 5.16
N ARG A 240 2.94 -11.40 4.00
CA ARG A 240 3.48 -11.66 2.66
C ARG A 240 3.85 -10.34 2.01
N ASP A 241 4.76 -9.62 2.66
CA ASP A 241 5.25 -8.32 2.23
C ASP A 241 5.91 -8.43 0.84
N CYS A 242 5.69 -7.44 -0.02
CA CYS A 242 6.30 -7.38 -1.35
C CYS A 242 7.81 -7.10 -1.33
N TYR A 243 8.36 -6.72 -0.17
CA TYR A 243 9.76 -6.28 -0.03
C TYR A 243 10.64 -7.23 0.80
N VAL A 244 10.04 -8.20 1.49
CA VAL A 244 10.74 -9.18 2.31
C VAL A 244 9.97 -10.49 2.32
N ARG A 245 10.69 -11.61 2.37
CA ARG A 245 10.10 -12.95 2.36
C ARG A 245 10.56 -13.75 3.56
N TRP A 246 9.59 -14.34 4.26
CA TRP A 246 9.82 -15.16 5.45
C TRP A 246 9.59 -16.65 5.16
N PRO A 247 10.22 -17.55 5.94
CA PRO A 247 9.85 -18.96 5.99
C PRO A 247 8.35 -19.15 6.26
N GLU A 248 7.74 -20.16 5.63
CA GLU A 248 6.28 -20.40 5.71
C GLU A 248 5.77 -20.56 7.14
N HIS A 249 6.55 -21.18 8.04
CA HIS A 249 6.14 -21.37 9.42
C HIS A 249 5.95 -20.04 10.19
N LEU A 250 6.76 -19.01 9.91
CA LEU A 250 6.59 -17.68 10.52
C LEU A 250 5.34 -16.98 9.96
N VAL A 251 5.05 -17.18 8.68
CA VAL A 251 3.84 -16.66 8.04
C VAL A 251 2.60 -17.34 8.62
N GLU A 252 2.63 -18.66 8.82
CA GLU A 252 1.54 -19.40 9.46
C GLU A 252 1.30 -18.97 10.91
N GLU A 253 2.36 -18.72 11.68
CA GLU A 253 2.25 -18.25 13.07
C GLU A 253 1.64 -16.83 13.14
N GLY A 254 2.08 -15.91 12.27
CA GLY A 254 1.46 -14.60 12.13
C GLY A 254 0.01 -14.67 11.66
N MET A 255 -0.29 -15.59 10.74
CA MET A 255 -1.64 -15.84 10.23
C MET A 255 -2.57 -16.31 11.36
N LEU A 256 -2.09 -17.22 12.21
CA LEU A 256 -2.81 -17.70 13.39
C LEU A 256 -3.03 -16.58 14.40
N THR A 257 -2.01 -15.77 14.66
CA THR A 257 -2.11 -14.59 15.54
C THR A 257 -3.22 -13.64 15.08
N HIS A 258 -3.26 -13.31 13.78
CA HIS A 258 -4.33 -12.44 13.26
C HIS A 258 -5.71 -13.09 13.29
N PHE A 259 -5.81 -14.39 13.03
CA PHE A 259 -7.06 -15.14 13.16
C PHE A 259 -7.63 -15.08 14.59
N GLU A 260 -6.77 -15.29 15.59
CA GLU A 260 -7.16 -15.19 17.00
C GLU A 260 -7.57 -13.77 17.39
N LEU A 261 -6.87 -12.75 16.89
CA LEU A 261 -7.25 -11.35 17.07
C LEU A 261 -8.63 -11.06 16.46
N CYS A 262 -8.88 -11.55 15.25
CA CYS A 262 -10.18 -11.39 14.59
C CYS A 262 -11.32 -11.99 15.42
N HIS A 263 -11.14 -13.20 15.98
CA HIS A 263 -12.14 -13.81 16.87
C HIS A 263 -12.30 -13.03 18.18
N ARG A 264 -11.18 -12.67 18.83
CA ARG A 264 -11.17 -11.94 20.10
C ARG A 264 -11.94 -10.61 20.01
N HIS A 265 -11.84 -9.93 18.87
CA HIS A 265 -12.50 -8.65 18.61
C HIS A 265 -13.85 -8.77 17.87
N GLY A 266 -14.34 -9.98 17.61
CA GLY A 266 -15.62 -10.21 16.91
C GLY A 266 -15.64 -9.71 15.46
N LEU A 267 -14.48 -9.67 14.81
CA LEU A 267 -14.33 -9.19 13.43
C LEU A 267 -14.72 -10.26 12.39
N ILE A 268 -14.71 -11.53 12.78
CA ILE A 268 -15.14 -12.66 11.97
C ILE A 268 -16.24 -13.47 12.68
N PRO A 269 -17.11 -14.17 11.94
CA PRO A 269 -18.10 -15.06 12.53
C PRO A 269 -17.47 -16.15 13.41
N MET A 270 -18.10 -16.46 14.54
CA MET A 270 -17.62 -17.45 15.52
C MET A 270 -17.40 -18.85 14.93
N ASP A 271 -18.13 -19.22 13.88
CA ASP A 271 -18.03 -20.50 13.17
C ASP A 271 -16.95 -20.50 12.07
N THR A 272 -16.23 -19.38 11.88
CA THR A 272 -15.09 -19.31 10.97
C THR A 272 -13.92 -20.11 11.56
N ASP A 273 -13.65 -21.28 10.98
CA ASP A 273 -12.47 -22.05 11.30
C ASP A 273 -11.19 -21.49 10.64
N PHE A 274 -10.04 -21.99 11.10
CA PHE A 274 -8.75 -21.53 10.61
C PHE A 274 -8.50 -21.93 9.13
N ASN A 275 -9.11 -23.01 8.63
CA ASN A 275 -8.95 -23.42 7.24
C ASN A 275 -9.65 -22.46 6.28
N ARG A 276 -10.85 -21.99 6.65
CA ARG A 276 -11.58 -20.95 5.92
C ARG A 276 -10.82 -19.64 5.94
N TYR A 277 -10.33 -19.24 7.11
CA TYR A 277 -9.50 -18.03 7.25
C TYR A 277 -8.21 -18.12 6.41
N ARG A 278 -7.54 -19.28 6.41
CA ARG A 278 -6.35 -19.53 5.58
C ARG A 278 -6.66 -19.41 4.09
N ARG A 279 -7.79 -19.97 3.63
CA ARG A 279 -8.24 -19.82 2.23
C ARG A 279 -8.43 -18.35 1.87
N TRP A 280 -9.11 -17.59 2.72
CA TRP A 280 -9.28 -16.15 2.55
C TRP A 280 -7.94 -15.43 2.41
N PHE A 281 -7.04 -15.67 3.36
CA PHE A 281 -5.71 -15.08 3.40
C PHE A 281 -4.88 -15.43 2.15
N ASP A 282 -4.88 -16.70 1.75
CA ASP A 282 -4.11 -17.18 0.61
C ASP A 282 -4.55 -16.55 -0.71
N LEU A 283 -5.84 -16.60 -0.98
CA LEU A 283 -6.42 -16.07 -2.21
C LEU A 283 -6.35 -14.54 -2.24
N MET A 284 -6.53 -13.87 -1.09
CA MET A 284 -6.31 -12.43 -0.98
C MET A 284 -4.84 -12.06 -1.25
N GLY A 285 -3.91 -12.91 -0.81
CA GLY A 285 -2.50 -12.86 -1.19
C GLY A 285 -2.31 -12.86 -2.70
N ILE A 286 -2.88 -13.82 -3.42
CA ILE A 286 -2.70 -13.89 -4.88
C ILE A 286 -3.22 -12.62 -5.56
N GLN A 287 -4.42 -12.15 -5.19
CA GLN A 287 -4.98 -10.91 -5.73
C GLN A 287 -4.04 -9.72 -5.50
N ARG A 288 -3.57 -9.54 -4.25
CA ARG A 288 -2.69 -8.41 -3.88
C ARG A 288 -1.37 -8.45 -4.66
N HIS A 289 -0.76 -9.62 -4.78
CA HIS A 289 0.53 -9.76 -5.47
C HIS A 289 0.39 -9.56 -6.99
N LEU A 290 -0.72 -9.99 -7.61
CA LEU A 290 -0.98 -9.71 -9.03
C LEU A 290 -1.07 -8.20 -9.26
N LYS A 291 -1.87 -7.51 -8.45
CA LYS A 291 -1.95 -6.05 -8.44
C LYS A 291 -0.57 -5.42 -8.24
N ALA A 292 0.19 -5.83 -7.21
CA ALA A 292 1.49 -5.25 -6.88
C ALA A 292 2.50 -5.40 -8.03
N ALA A 293 2.58 -6.58 -8.65
CA ALA A 293 3.45 -6.82 -9.80
C ALA A 293 3.12 -5.90 -10.98
N GLY A 294 1.82 -5.67 -11.23
CA GLY A 294 1.36 -4.68 -12.21
C GLY A 294 1.72 -3.23 -11.82
N ILE A 295 1.54 -2.86 -10.55
CA ILE A 295 1.91 -1.53 -10.04
C ILE A 295 3.41 -1.27 -10.21
N PHE A 296 4.28 -2.22 -9.87
CA PHE A 296 5.73 -2.05 -10.01
C PHE A 296 6.15 -1.84 -11.47
N ALA A 297 5.53 -2.58 -12.40
CA ALA A 297 5.71 -2.34 -13.83
C ALA A 297 5.21 -0.94 -14.25
N ARG A 298 4.06 -0.51 -13.74
CA ARG A 298 3.51 0.84 -13.98
C ARG A 298 4.44 1.94 -13.48
N LEU A 299 4.96 1.81 -12.27
CA LEU A 299 5.86 2.80 -11.66
C LEU A 299 7.13 3.01 -12.48
N ASN A 300 7.66 1.96 -13.10
CA ASN A 300 8.77 2.09 -14.03
C ASN A 300 8.39 2.93 -15.26
N HIS A 301 7.30 2.57 -15.95
CA HIS A 301 6.96 3.15 -17.26
C HIS A 301 6.29 4.53 -17.19
N ARG A 302 5.45 4.74 -16.19
CA ARG A 302 4.67 5.98 -16.02
C ARG A 302 5.39 6.98 -15.12
N ASP A 303 6.05 6.50 -14.06
CA ASP A 303 6.57 7.32 -12.97
C ASP A 303 8.12 7.36 -12.94
N ASN A 304 8.79 6.72 -13.91
CA ASN A 304 10.26 6.66 -14.04
C ASN A 304 10.98 6.10 -12.80
N LYS A 305 10.40 5.08 -12.17
CA LYS A 305 10.93 4.43 -10.95
C LYS A 305 11.36 2.98 -11.23
N PRO A 306 12.49 2.76 -11.93
CA PRO A 306 12.94 1.42 -12.30
C PRO A 306 13.31 0.53 -11.10
N GLY A 307 13.56 1.12 -9.93
CA GLY A 307 13.92 0.39 -8.71
C GLY A 307 12.89 -0.68 -8.31
N TYR A 308 11.59 -0.43 -8.53
CA TYR A 308 10.50 -1.34 -8.17
C TYR A 308 10.43 -2.60 -9.03
N LEU A 309 11.06 -2.62 -10.22
CA LEU A 309 11.09 -3.83 -11.05
C LEU A 309 11.76 -5.01 -10.34
N LYS A 310 12.70 -4.72 -9.44
CA LYS A 310 13.44 -5.72 -8.66
C LYS A 310 12.55 -6.48 -7.67
N ASP A 311 11.39 -5.92 -7.32
CA ASP A 311 10.44 -6.52 -6.39
C ASP A 311 9.42 -7.46 -7.10
N ILE A 312 9.32 -7.41 -8.45
CA ILE A 312 8.40 -8.25 -9.23
C ILE A 312 8.69 -9.77 -9.06
N PRO A 313 9.94 -10.26 -9.10
CA PRO A 313 10.20 -11.69 -8.92
C PRO A 313 9.71 -12.22 -7.56
N LEU A 314 9.83 -11.42 -6.50
CA LEU A 314 9.37 -11.80 -5.17
C LEU A 314 7.84 -11.95 -5.14
N THR A 315 7.11 -10.97 -5.68
CA THR A 315 5.64 -11.01 -5.73
C THR A 315 5.11 -12.16 -6.60
N LEU A 316 5.74 -12.43 -7.74
CA LEU A 316 5.44 -13.60 -8.57
C LEU A 316 5.75 -14.91 -7.86
N GLY A 317 6.80 -14.95 -7.02
CA GLY A 317 7.13 -16.10 -6.20
C GLY A 317 5.97 -16.50 -5.29
N TYR A 318 5.40 -15.54 -4.55
CA TYR A 318 4.22 -15.81 -3.72
C TYR A 318 3.03 -16.34 -4.52
N ILE A 319 2.75 -15.76 -5.69
CA ILE A 319 1.63 -16.24 -6.52
C ILE A 319 1.86 -17.70 -6.92
N ARG A 320 3.07 -18.06 -7.35
CA ARG A 320 3.40 -19.42 -7.77
C ARG A 320 3.24 -20.42 -6.62
N ASP A 321 3.73 -20.08 -5.44
CA ASP A 321 3.75 -20.99 -4.29
C ASP A 321 2.36 -21.21 -3.68
N VAL A 322 1.47 -20.22 -3.79
CA VAL A 322 0.11 -20.31 -3.26
C VAL A 322 -0.86 -20.85 -4.31
N ALA A 323 -0.76 -20.43 -5.57
CA ALA A 323 -1.72 -20.81 -6.61
C ALA A 323 -1.75 -22.32 -6.86
N VAL A 324 -0.62 -23.03 -6.69
CA VAL A 324 -0.57 -24.50 -6.82
C VAL A 324 -1.38 -25.25 -5.77
N ARG A 325 -1.77 -24.59 -4.67
CA ARG A 325 -2.59 -25.17 -3.60
C ARG A 325 -4.09 -25.17 -3.95
N TYR A 326 -4.51 -24.40 -4.96
CA TYR A 326 -5.91 -24.21 -5.34
C TYR A 326 -6.13 -24.68 -6.77
N ARG A 327 -7.03 -25.65 -6.95
CA ARG A 327 -7.29 -26.28 -8.25
C ARG A 327 -7.75 -25.27 -9.31
N GLU A 328 -8.59 -24.33 -8.88
CA GLU A 328 -9.17 -23.24 -9.66
C GLU A 328 -8.08 -22.33 -10.26
N LEU A 329 -6.92 -22.23 -9.58
CA LEU A 329 -5.78 -21.40 -10.01
C LEU A 329 -4.65 -22.21 -10.66
N GLY A 330 -4.82 -23.52 -10.87
CA GLY A 330 -3.85 -24.36 -11.58
C GLY A 330 -3.45 -23.83 -12.96
N PRO A 331 -4.41 -23.40 -13.82
CA PRO A 331 -4.10 -22.75 -15.08
C PRO A 331 -3.28 -21.46 -14.93
N LEU A 332 -3.64 -20.61 -13.97
CA LEU A 332 -2.90 -19.37 -13.68
C LEU A 332 -1.46 -19.68 -13.23
N ALA A 333 -1.27 -20.66 -12.35
CA ALA A 333 0.04 -21.06 -11.88
C ALA A 333 0.94 -21.53 -13.03
N ARG A 334 0.41 -22.34 -13.95
CA ARG A 334 1.13 -22.78 -15.17
C ARG A 334 1.47 -21.60 -16.08
N PHE A 335 0.50 -20.73 -16.36
CA PHE A 335 0.73 -19.54 -17.17
C PHE A 335 1.85 -18.65 -16.59
N ILE A 336 1.83 -18.40 -15.27
CA ILE A 336 2.88 -17.62 -14.63
C ILE A 336 4.24 -18.33 -14.74
N ASN A 337 4.30 -19.64 -14.49
CA ASN A 337 5.55 -20.41 -14.58
C ASN A 337 6.15 -20.45 -15.99
N GLU A 338 5.31 -20.65 -17.00
CA GLU A 338 5.75 -20.97 -18.36
C GLU A 338 5.89 -19.72 -19.25
N ARG A 339 5.06 -18.69 -19.02
CA ARG A 339 4.98 -17.50 -19.88
C ARG A 339 5.50 -16.23 -19.22
N VAL A 340 5.16 -15.99 -17.96
CA VAL A 340 5.45 -14.71 -17.28
C VAL A 340 6.83 -14.73 -16.63
N TRP A 341 7.09 -15.73 -15.77
CA TRP A 341 8.30 -15.85 -14.99
C TRP A 341 9.58 -15.84 -15.85
N PRO A 342 9.70 -16.62 -16.94
CA PRO A 342 10.91 -16.60 -17.76
C PRO A 342 11.17 -15.23 -18.39
N LYS A 343 10.11 -14.48 -18.74
CA LYS A 343 10.25 -13.14 -19.33
C LYS A 343 10.67 -12.09 -18.30
N VAL A 344 10.17 -12.18 -17.07
CA VAL A 344 10.59 -11.30 -15.96
C VAL A 344 12.05 -11.54 -15.61
N MET A 345 12.50 -12.80 -15.55
CA MET A 345 13.88 -13.12 -15.18
C MET A 345 14.92 -12.78 -16.27
N ASN A 346 14.48 -12.58 -17.52
CA ASN A 346 15.33 -12.26 -18.66
C ASN A 346 15.36 -10.75 -19.02
N LYS A 347 14.62 -9.91 -18.28
CA LYS A 347 14.61 -8.44 -18.41
C LYS A 347 15.34 -7.82 -17.22
#